data_AF-A0A7S1HKB8-F1
#
_entry.id   AF-A0A7S1HKB8-F1
#
_cell.length_a   1.000
_cell.length_b   1.000
_cell.length_c   1.000
_cell.angle_alpha   90.00
_cell.angle_beta   90.00
_cell.angle_gamma   90.00
#
_symmetry.space_group_name_H-M   'P 1'
#
loop_
_entity.id
_entity.type
_entity.pdbx_description
1 polymer ?
#
loop_
_entity_poly.entity_id
_entity_poly.type
_entity_poly.pdbx_seq_one_letter_code
_entity_poly.pdbx_strand_id
1 'polypeptide(L)'
;KGGEDVGLVRLFSHLARAARQMGRRCFELPCDARHVSNIVNGYAKAGIVDAELFSHLSTVAQELAAGAFDAQNVANIMNAYATLGILDTDLFARMSRVARCYEPQTFDPQHVANIVHSLAVLGIDDPELVSHLYDNVLRMRQTSLLQRDFNAQAIANLAWSTAVLNVRHEPIHRWIAAGCANRISEMDRNCLSQVHQYLLSCELEGIHGDGPLSTEALLPLQEHRAAIREAFEDGGGTDEINGRLNPSSLQRDVVRTLERVGIKGVLEEYTDPPSGYSLDIKIANSKLVIEVDGPSHYSHQGKEPLGRTRMKRRHLERLGYTLLTVPYWRWYRGLSAEIKCRRLRGVLS
;
A
#
# COMPACT_ATOMS: atom_id res chain seq x y z
N LYS A 1 -19.38 -8.21 -22.84
CA LYS A 1 -18.19 -7.87 -22.04
C LYS A 1 -17.12 -8.98 -21.97
N GLY A 2 -17.38 -10.24 -22.38
CA GLY A 2 -16.36 -11.31 -22.32
C GLY A 2 -15.41 -11.44 -23.52
N GLY A 3 -15.51 -10.60 -24.55
CA GLY A 3 -14.68 -10.69 -25.76
C GLY A 3 -13.40 -9.82 -25.72
N GLU A 4 -13.49 -8.63 -25.14
CA GLU A 4 -12.36 -7.69 -25.01
C GLU A 4 -11.30 -8.22 -24.03
N ASP A 5 -11.75 -8.84 -22.94
CA ASP A 5 -10.88 -9.41 -21.89
C ASP A 5 -10.04 -10.59 -22.42
N VAL A 6 -10.64 -11.43 -23.28
CA VAL A 6 -9.93 -12.57 -23.91
C VAL A 6 -8.88 -12.09 -24.92
N GLY A 7 -9.16 -11.00 -25.65
CA GLY A 7 -8.19 -10.39 -26.57
C GLY A 7 -6.99 -9.81 -25.82
N LEU A 8 -7.25 -9.12 -24.71
CA LEU A 8 -6.23 -8.51 -23.87
C LEU A 8 -5.34 -9.57 -23.21
N VAL A 9 -5.92 -10.61 -22.61
CA VAL A 9 -5.16 -11.73 -22.03
C VAL A 9 -4.27 -12.43 -23.07
N ARG A 10 -4.76 -12.62 -24.31
CA ARG A 10 -3.96 -13.23 -25.39
C ARG A 10 -2.79 -12.35 -25.85
N LEU A 11 -3.00 -11.04 -25.93
CA LEU A 11 -1.94 -10.08 -26.25
C LEU A 11 -0.84 -10.10 -25.20
N PHE A 12 -1.21 -9.97 -23.93
CA PHE A 12 -0.25 -10.01 -22.81
C PHE A 12 0.46 -11.36 -22.73
N SER A 13 -0.23 -12.48 -22.97
CA SER A 13 0.44 -13.80 -23.05
C SER A 13 1.49 -13.89 -24.16
N HIS A 14 1.25 -13.27 -25.33
CA HIS A 14 2.25 -13.22 -26.40
C HIS A 14 3.42 -12.30 -26.04
N LEU A 15 3.14 -11.14 -25.45
CA LEU A 15 4.17 -10.22 -24.95
C LEU A 15 5.04 -10.89 -23.89
N ALA A 16 4.45 -11.63 -22.95
CA ALA A 16 5.19 -12.39 -21.93
C ALA A 16 6.17 -13.37 -22.58
N ARG A 17 5.73 -14.11 -23.60
CA ARG A 17 6.59 -15.07 -24.31
C ARG A 17 7.78 -14.39 -24.98
N ALA A 18 7.57 -13.24 -25.62
CA ALA A 18 8.66 -12.47 -26.23
C ALA A 18 9.58 -11.86 -25.16
N ALA A 19 9.03 -11.27 -24.11
CA ALA A 19 9.78 -10.63 -23.04
C ALA A 19 10.65 -11.62 -22.24
N ARG A 20 10.23 -12.89 -22.09
CA ARG A 20 11.06 -13.94 -21.48
C ARG A 20 12.32 -14.30 -22.30
N GLN A 21 12.39 -13.89 -23.56
CA GLN A 21 13.59 -14.05 -24.41
C GLN A 21 14.54 -12.85 -24.30
N MET A 22 14.13 -11.77 -23.62
CA MET A 22 14.97 -10.58 -23.45
C MET A 22 16.00 -10.80 -22.33
N GLY A 23 17.26 -10.37 -22.49
CA GLY A 23 18.26 -10.41 -21.40
C GLY A 23 18.89 -11.79 -21.04
N ARG A 24 18.61 -12.89 -21.77
CA ARG A 24 19.22 -14.24 -21.57
C ARG A 24 20.34 -14.66 -22.54
N ARG A 25 21.61 -14.70 -22.12
CA ARG A 25 22.77 -14.97 -23.02
C ARG A 25 22.53 -16.08 -24.06
N CYS A 26 22.88 -15.79 -25.32
CA CYS A 26 22.77 -16.64 -26.52
C CYS A 26 21.34 -16.79 -27.11
N PHE A 27 21.02 -15.98 -28.14
CA PHE A 27 19.74 -15.88 -28.89
C PHE A 27 18.67 -14.90 -28.32
N GLU A 28 19.13 -13.85 -27.64
CA GLU A 28 18.34 -12.79 -27.02
C GLU A 28 17.77 -11.71 -27.92
N LEU A 29 16.67 -11.12 -27.44
CA LEU A 29 16.29 -9.75 -27.74
C LEU A 29 17.00 -8.79 -26.76
N PRO A 30 17.66 -7.71 -27.22
CA PRO A 30 18.28 -6.74 -26.32
C PRO A 30 17.23 -6.10 -25.41
N CYS A 31 17.58 -5.95 -24.12
CA CYS A 31 16.73 -5.31 -23.12
C CYS A 31 17.50 -4.18 -22.45
N ASP A 32 16.91 -2.99 -22.41
CA ASP A 32 17.41 -1.87 -21.59
C ASP A 32 16.40 -1.56 -20.46
N ALA A 33 16.76 -0.64 -19.57
CA ALA A 33 15.91 -0.27 -18.43
C ALA A 33 14.53 0.28 -18.86
N ARG A 34 14.45 0.95 -20.02
CA ARG A 34 13.19 1.48 -20.56
C ARG A 34 12.26 0.36 -21.02
N HIS A 35 12.80 -0.70 -21.63
CA HIS A 35 12.01 -1.88 -21.98
C HIS A 35 11.42 -2.53 -20.73
N VAL A 36 12.24 -2.77 -19.70
CA VAL A 36 11.77 -3.35 -18.43
C VAL A 36 10.66 -2.48 -17.83
N SER A 37 10.94 -1.19 -17.64
CA SER A 37 10.02 -0.19 -17.10
C SER A 37 8.68 -0.14 -17.85
N ASN A 38 8.71 -0.08 -19.18
CA ASN A 38 7.49 0.00 -19.99
C ASN A 38 6.67 -1.29 -19.94
N ILE A 39 7.33 -2.46 -19.98
CA ILE A 39 6.63 -3.74 -19.90
C ILE A 39 5.93 -3.87 -18.56
N VAL A 40 6.64 -3.72 -17.44
CA VAL A 40 6.03 -3.91 -16.11
C VAL A 40 4.93 -2.88 -15.85
N ASN A 41 5.11 -1.63 -16.28
CA ASN A 41 4.08 -0.59 -16.17
C ASN A 41 2.83 -0.91 -17.02
N GLY A 42 3.01 -1.49 -18.21
CA GLY A 42 1.91 -1.95 -19.05
C GLY A 42 1.07 -3.05 -18.38
N TYR A 43 1.73 -4.02 -17.75
CA TYR A 43 1.05 -5.08 -16.98
C TYR A 43 0.35 -4.54 -15.75
N ALA A 44 0.99 -3.62 -15.01
CA ALA A 44 0.40 -2.96 -13.85
C ALA A 44 -0.89 -2.19 -14.21
N LYS A 45 -0.86 -1.39 -15.29
CA LYS A 45 -2.05 -0.68 -15.78
C LYS A 45 -3.17 -1.61 -16.24
N ALA A 46 -2.82 -2.79 -16.75
CA ALA A 46 -3.80 -3.81 -17.14
C ALA A 46 -4.31 -4.64 -15.94
N GLY A 47 -3.71 -4.51 -14.75
CA GLY A 47 -4.03 -5.34 -13.58
C GLY A 47 -3.70 -6.82 -13.78
N ILE A 48 -2.76 -7.14 -14.69
CA ILE A 48 -2.38 -8.53 -15.02
C ILE A 48 -1.10 -8.88 -14.27
N VAL A 49 -1.15 -9.99 -13.53
CA VAL A 49 0.02 -10.55 -12.87
C VAL A 49 0.56 -11.76 -13.65
N ASP A 50 1.81 -11.65 -14.10
CA ASP A 50 2.60 -12.74 -14.67
C ASP A 50 3.88 -12.92 -13.85
N ALA A 51 3.83 -13.80 -12.85
CA ALA A 51 4.90 -13.93 -11.87
C ALA A 51 6.24 -14.39 -12.49
N GLU A 52 6.19 -15.25 -13.50
CA GLU A 52 7.40 -15.72 -14.19
C GLU A 52 8.04 -14.58 -14.99
N LEU A 53 7.23 -13.77 -15.69
CA LEU A 53 7.72 -12.61 -16.40
C LEU A 53 8.32 -11.57 -15.46
N PHE A 54 7.63 -11.25 -14.36
CA PHE A 54 8.13 -10.26 -13.39
C PHE A 54 9.42 -10.75 -12.74
N SER A 55 9.49 -12.01 -12.32
CA SER A 55 10.74 -12.60 -11.82
C SER A 55 11.88 -12.49 -12.84
N HIS A 56 11.63 -12.80 -14.11
CA HIS A 56 12.61 -12.65 -15.18
C HIS A 56 13.06 -11.20 -15.38
N LEU A 57 12.13 -10.25 -15.46
CA LEU A 57 12.43 -8.83 -15.64
C LEU A 57 13.12 -8.22 -14.42
N SER A 58 12.86 -8.73 -13.22
CA SER A 58 13.59 -8.41 -12.00
C SER A 58 15.06 -8.80 -12.15
N THR A 59 15.35 -10.04 -12.56
CA THR A 59 16.73 -10.49 -12.82
C THR A 59 17.42 -9.62 -13.85
N VAL A 60 16.77 -9.33 -14.98
CA VAL A 60 17.33 -8.43 -16.02
C VAL A 60 17.64 -7.05 -15.45
N ALA A 61 16.72 -6.42 -14.71
CA ALA A 61 16.96 -5.12 -14.10
C ALA A 61 18.11 -5.13 -13.08
N GLN A 62 18.26 -6.24 -12.35
CA GLN A 62 19.34 -6.42 -11.39
C GLN A 62 20.71 -6.68 -12.04
N GLU A 63 20.79 -7.02 -13.33
CA GLU A 63 22.05 -7.20 -14.07
C GLU A 63 22.47 -5.95 -14.86
N LEU A 64 21.53 -5.07 -15.22
CA LEU A 64 21.84 -3.81 -15.92
C LEU A 64 22.79 -2.93 -15.08
N ALA A 65 23.59 -2.08 -15.72
CA ALA A 65 24.43 -1.11 -15.02
C ALA A 65 23.57 0.00 -14.38
N ALA A 66 24.02 0.60 -13.27
CA ALA A 66 23.27 1.66 -12.59
C ALA A 66 22.97 2.86 -13.53
N GLY A 67 23.96 3.28 -14.32
CA GLY A 67 23.80 4.37 -15.30
C GLY A 67 22.92 4.04 -16.50
N ALA A 68 22.40 2.80 -16.62
CA ALA A 68 21.41 2.45 -17.65
C ALA A 68 19.99 2.90 -17.29
N PHE A 69 19.76 3.28 -16.02
CA PHE A 69 18.46 3.73 -15.53
C PHE A 69 18.39 5.27 -15.53
N ASP A 70 17.19 5.80 -15.65
CA ASP A 70 16.85 7.16 -15.26
C ASP A 70 15.85 7.14 -14.09
N ALA A 71 15.55 8.31 -13.51
CA ALA A 71 14.60 8.45 -12.40
C ALA A 71 13.21 7.90 -12.74
N GLN A 72 12.76 8.07 -13.98
CA GLN A 72 11.46 7.60 -14.46
C GLN A 72 11.41 6.08 -14.54
N ASN A 73 12.51 5.43 -14.95
CA ASN A 73 12.63 3.97 -15.00
C ASN A 73 12.51 3.39 -13.60
N VAL A 74 13.24 3.96 -12.63
CA VAL A 74 13.19 3.51 -11.23
C VAL A 74 11.76 3.64 -10.68
N ALA A 75 11.15 4.82 -10.83
CA ALA A 75 9.79 5.07 -10.34
C ALA A 75 8.75 4.14 -10.96
N ASN A 76 8.82 3.91 -12.27
CA ASN A 76 7.86 3.02 -12.96
C ASN A 76 8.02 1.56 -12.58
N ILE A 77 9.27 1.07 -12.45
CA ILE A 77 9.53 -0.30 -12.03
C ILE A 77 8.97 -0.53 -10.62
N MET A 78 9.35 0.31 -9.65
CA MET A 78 8.88 0.17 -8.27
C MET A 78 7.35 0.29 -8.18
N ASN A 79 6.75 1.26 -8.88
CA ASN A 79 5.30 1.47 -8.87
C ASN A 79 4.53 0.32 -9.50
N ALA A 80 5.06 -0.29 -10.57
CA ALA A 80 4.42 -1.43 -11.21
C ALA A 80 4.35 -2.65 -10.28
N TYR A 81 5.45 -2.96 -9.59
CA TYR A 81 5.51 -4.07 -8.63
C TYR A 81 4.57 -3.81 -7.44
N ALA A 82 4.58 -2.59 -6.89
CA ALA A 82 3.68 -2.21 -5.81
C ALA A 82 2.20 -2.25 -6.22
N THR A 83 1.85 -1.73 -7.40
CA THR A 83 0.47 -1.75 -7.92
C THR A 83 -0.08 -3.16 -8.05
N LEU A 84 0.76 -4.13 -8.43
CA LEU A 84 0.38 -5.54 -8.54
C LEU A 84 0.58 -6.32 -7.24
N GLY A 85 1.04 -5.67 -6.16
CA GLY A 85 1.32 -6.29 -4.88
C GLY A 85 2.48 -7.30 -4.91
N ILE A 86 3.38 -7.23 -5.90
CA ILE A 86 4.51 -8.16 -6.03
C ILE A 86 5.65 -7.68 -5.14
N LEU A 87 5.93 -8.43 -4.07
CA LEU A 87 7.02 -8.14 -3.16
C LEU A 87 8.32 -8.77 -3.68
N ASP A 88 9.24 -7.93 -4.17
CA ASP A 88 10.58 -8.32 -4.60
C ASP A 88 11.63 -7.44 -3.89
N THR A 89 12.15 -7.95 -2.76
CA THR A 89 13.06 -7.18 -1.91
C THR A 89 14.42 -6.90 -2.56
N ASP A 90 14.91 -7.81 -3.38
CA ASP A 90 16.22 -7.66 -4.05
C ASP A 90 16.14 -6.60 -5.15
N LEU A 91 15.06 -6.60 -5.94
CA LEU A 91 14.80 -5.56 -6.92
C LEU A 91 14.66 -4.18 -6.25
N PHE A 92 13.89 -4.08 -5.16
CA PHE A 92 13.70 -2.81 -4.46
C PHE A 92 15.00 -2.29 -3.84
N ALA A 93 15.80 -3.17 -3.20
CA ALA A 93 17.12 -2.80 -2.71
C ALA A 93 18.05 -2.34 -3.84
N ARG A 94 17.96 -2.97 -5.01
CA ARG A 94 18.72 -2.58 -6.20
C ARG A 94 18.28 -1.21 -6.73
N MET A 95 16.98 -0.99 -6.88
CA MET A 95 16.39 0.28 -7.33
C MET A 95 16.71 1.42 -6.37
N SER A 96 16.74 1.15 -5.07
CA SER A 96 17.16 2.10 -4.03
C SER A 96 18.61 2.56 -4.21
N ARG A 97 19.55 1.62 -4.37
CA ARG A 97 20.95 1.95 -4.64
C ARG A 97 21.11 2.78 -5.92
N VAL A 98 20.38 2.42 -6.99
CA VAL A 98 20.39 3.17 -8.25
C VAL A 98 19.84 4.58 -8.05
N ALA A 99 18.69 4.74 -7.38
CA ALA A 99 18.08 6.03 -7.15
C ALA A 99 19.02 6.98 -6.40
N ARG A 100 19.69 6.47 -5.36
CA ARG A 100 20.65 7.23 -4.54
C ARG A 100 21.95 7.60 -5.24
N CYS A 101 22.23 7.07 -6.44
CA CYS A 101 23.34 7.53 -7.26
C CYS A 101 23.05 8.85 -7.99
N TYR A 102 21.78 9.28 -8.04
CA TYR A 102 21.38 10.54 -8.67
C TYR A 102 21.26 11.65 -7.63
N GLU A 103 21.44 12.89 -8.08
CA GLU A 103 21.11 14.04 -7.25
C GLU A 103 19.58 14.08 -6.99
N PRO A 104 19.13 14.41 -5.77
CA PRO A 104 17.71 14.39 -5.41
C PRO A 104 16.82 15.20 -6.37
N GLN A 105 17.32 16.30 -6.94
CA GLN A 105 16.61 17.19 -7.87
C GLN A 105 16.30 16.55 -9.23
N THR A 106 16.91 15.40 -9.54
CA THR A 106 16.61 14.61 -10.74
C THR A 106 15.21 14.02 -10.69
N PHE A 107 14.67 13.82 -9.48
CA PHE A 107 13.34 13.25 -9.28
C PHE A 107 12.30 14.36 -9.27
N ASP A 108 11.40 14.33 -10.26
CA ASP A 108 10.21 15.17 -10.27
C ASP A 108 9.18 14.75 -9.20
N PRO A 109 8.10 15.53 -8.99
CA PRO A 109 7.09 15.25 -7.98
C PRO A 109 6.43 13.88 -8.10
N GLN A 110 6.18 13.43 -9.33
CA GLN A 110 5.53 12.15 -9.59
C GLN A 110 6.47 10.99 -9.29
N HIS A 111 7.76 11.12 -9.63
CA HIS A 111 8.78 10.13 -9.29
C HIS A 111 8.90 9.96 -7.78
N VAL A 112 9.02 11.06 -7.03
CA VAL A 112 9.10 11.04 -5.56
C VAL A 112 7.88 10.35 -4.97
N ALA A 113 6.67 10.76 -5.36
CA ALA A 113 5.43 10.18 -4.85
C ALA A 113 5.32 8.68 -5.17
N ASN A 114 5.62 8.28 -6.41
CA ASN A 114 5.53 6.88 -6.83
C ASN A 114 6.51 5.99 -6.07
N ILE A 115 7.77 6.42 -5.91
CA ILE A 115 8.80 5.60 -5.24
C ILE A 115 8.43 5.42 -3.76
N VAL A 116 8.15 6.50 -3.05
CA VAL A 116 7.80 6.45 -1.62
C VAL A 116 6.51 5.67 -1.39
N HIS A 117 5.52 5.84 -2.28
CA HIS A 117 4.28 5.07 -2.22
C HIS A 117 4.49 3.59 -2.46
N SER A 118 5.39 3.22 -3.39
CA SER A 118 5.70 1.82 -3.67
C SER A 118 6.31 1.11 -2.46
N LEU A 119 7.24 1.78 -1.76
CA LEU A 119 7.82 1.27 -0.52
C LEU A 119 6.74 1.05 0.55
N ALA A 120 5.86 2.04 0.74
CA ALA A 120 4.78 1.97 1.71
C ALA A 120 3.78 0.85 1.38
N VAL A 121 3.31 0.75 0.13
CA VAL A 121 2.35 -0.28 -0.31
C VAL A 121 2.86 -1.69 -0.01
N LEU A 122 4.13 -1.96 -0.30
CA LEU A 122 4.74 -3.27 -0.05
C LEU A 122 5.29 -3.44 1.37
N GLY A 123 5.27 -2.38 2.18
CA GLY A 123 5.81 -2.38 3.54
C GLY A 123 7.32 -2.65 3.58
N ILE A 124 8.07 -2.09 2.64
CA ILE A 124 9.53 -2.16 2.58
C ILE A 124 10.10 -0.97 3.34
N ASP A 125 10.94 -1.25 4.33
CA ASP A 125 11.63 -0.25 5.13
C ASP A 125 12.95 0.15 4.46
N ASP A 126 13.01 1.39 3.96
CA ASP A 126 14.21 1.96 3.32
C ASP A 126 14.38 3.43 3.72
N PRO A 127 14.83 3.70 4.97
CA PRO A 127 14.95 5.06 5.48
C PRO A 127 16.00 5.88 4.71
N GLU A 128 17.02 5.24 4.13
CA GLU A 128 18.06 5.94 3.37
C GLU A 128 17.50 6.52 2.06
N LEU A 129 16.71 5.74 1.31
CA LEU A 129 16.04 6.23 0.10
C LEU A 129 14.96 7.26 0.44
N VAL A 130 14.15 7.02 1.47
CA VAL A 130 13.09 7.96 1.88
C VAL A 130 13.69 9.30 2.29
N SER A 131 14.77 9.30 3.09
CA SER A 131 15.47 10.53 3.46
C SER A 131 16.04 11.24 2.25
N HIS A 132 16.67 10.50 1.33
CA HIS A 132 17.23 11.07 0.09
C HIS A 132 16.16 11.77 -0.76
N LEU A 133 14.96 11.18 -0.89
CA LEU A 133 13.86 11.77 -1.66
C LEU A 133 13.18 12.94 -0.94
N TYR A 134 13.03 12.88 0.39
CA TYR A 134 12.46 13.98 1.17
C TYR A 134 13.40 15.17 1.32
N ASP A 135 14.72 14.96 1.27
CA ASP A 135 15.69 16.04 1.11
C ASP A 135 15.40 16.88 -0.14
N ASN A 136 15.02 16.27 -1.26
CA ASN A 136 14.61 17.00 -2.47
C ASN A 136 13.39 17.90 -2.21
N VAL A 137 12.39 17.36 -1.50
CA VAL A 137 11.14 18.06 -1.18
C VAL A 137 11.37 19.24 -0.23
N LEU A 138 12.26 19.08 0.75
CA LEU A 138 12.46 20.01 1.85
C LEU A 138 13.55 21.05 1.64
N ARG A 139 14.50 20.85 0.71
CA ARG A 139 15.55 21.82 0.39
C ARG A 139 14.97 23.05 -0.34
N MET A 140 14.17 23.87 0.33
CA MET A 140 13.64 25.14 -0.22
C MET A 140 14.43 26.36 0.25
N ARG A 141 15.25 26.88 -0.67
CA ARG A 141 15.23 28.29 -1.13
C ARG A 141 15.72 28.47 -2.58
N GLN A 142 16.22 27.43 -3.27
CA GLN A 142 16.83 27.58 -4.60
C GLN A 142 16.50 26.50 -5.65
N THR A 143 15.64 25.50 -5.41
CA THR A 143 15.39 24.41 -6.39
C THR A 143 13.92 24.19 -6.76
N SER A 144 13.72 23.65 -7.96
CA SER A 144 12.58 23.77 -8.88
C SER A 144 11.26 23.04 -8.54
N LEU A 145 11.07 22.46 -7.35
CA LEU A 145 9.84 21.77 -6.97
C LEU A 145 9.12 22.51 -5.84
N LEU A 146 8.07 23.23 -6.19
CA LEU A 146 7.16 23.86 -5.26
C LEU A 146 6.02 22.90 -4.92
N GLN A 147 5.37 23.12 -3.78
CA GLN A 147 4.19 22.32 -3.38
C GLN A 147 3.08 22.31 -4.45
N ARG A 148 3.00 23.36 -5.27
CA ARG A 148 2.09 23.46 -6.42
C ARG A 148 2.41 22.52 -7.59
N ASP A 149 3.61 21.94 -7.63
CA ASP A 149 4.04 21.04 -8.72
C ASP A 149 3.62 19.59 -8.45
N PHE A 150 3.24 19.27 -7.20
CA PHE A 150 2.59 18.01 -6.85
C PHE A 150 1.08 18.14 -7.08
N ASN A 151 0.46 17.20 -7.78
CA ASN A 151 -1.00 17.11 -7.88
C ASN A 151 -1.61 16.55 -6.57
N ALA A 152 -2.94 16.64 -6.43
CA ALA A 152 -3.66 16.20 -5.24
C ALA A 152 -3.38 14.73 -4.86
N GLN A 153 -3.33 13.83 -5.84
CA GLN A 153 -3.05 12.42 -5.61
C GLN A 153 -1.61 12.15 -5.18
N ALA A 154 -0.63 12.87 -5.74
CA ALA A 154 0.76 12.76 -5.35
C ALA A 154 0.97 13.19 -3.88
N ILE A 155 0.32 14.28 -3.45
CA ILE A 155 0.34 14.74 -2.06
C ILE A 155 -0.33 13.74 -1.12
N ALA A 156 -1.50 13.20 -1.48
CA ALA A 156 -2.21 12.20 -0.67
C ALA A 156 -1.40 10.89 -0.55
N ASN A 157 -0.78 10.45 -1.65
CA ASN A 157 0.13 9.30 -1.65
C ASN A 157 1.30 9.54 -0.70
N LEU A 158 1.93 10.72 -0.74
CA LEU A 158 3.00 11.04 0.21
C LEU A 158 2.51 11.00 1.65
N ALA A 159 1.39 11.65 1.97
CA ALA A 159 0.81 11.66 3.31
C ALA A 159 0.61 10.24 3.86
N TRP A 160 -0.10 9.40 3.12
CA TRP A 160 -0.34 8.01 3.51
C TRP A 160 0.95 7.21 3.65
N SER A 161 1.90 7.41 2.73
CA SER A 161 3.15 6.65 2.73
C SER A 161 4.07 7.04 3.90
N THR A 162 4.14 8.33 4.23
CA THR A 162 4.84 8.84 5.42
C THR A 162 4.30 8.19 6.70
N ALA A 163 2.98 8.05 6.80
CA ALA A 163 2.31 7.35 7.90
C ALA A 163 2.65 5.85 7.93
N VAL A 164 2.47 5.13 6.82
CA VAL A 164 2.76 3.68 6.75
C VAL A 164 4.21 3.38 7.14
N LEU A 165 5.15 4.14 6.59
CA LEU A 165 6.59 4.02 6.85
C LEU A 165 7.02 4.58 8.22
N ASN A 166 6.10 5.16 9.00
CA ASN A 166 6.36 5.73 10.33
C ASN A 166 7.56 6.70 10.31
N VAL A 167 7.59 7.59 9.30
CA VAL A 167 8.60 8.64 9.19
C VAL A 167 8.40 9.64 10.33
N ARG A 168 9.48 10.04 10.99
CA ARG A 168 9.47 10.93 12.16
C ARG A 168 10.27 12.20 11.92
N HIS A 169 9.87 12.96 10.92
CA HIS A 169 10.57 14.18 10.53
C HIS A 169 9.57 15.34 10.39
N GLU A 170 9.45 16.16 11.43
CA GLU A 170 8.43 17.20 11.53
C GLU A 170 8.35 18.13 10.30
N PRO A 171 9.46 18.59 9.68
CA PRO A 171 9.39 19.44 8.50
C PRO A 171 8.63 18.82 7.32
N ILE A 172 8.75 17.50 7.09
CA ILE A 172 7.98 16.83 6.03
C ILE A 172 6.50 16.75 6.38
N HIS A 173 6.16 16.50 7.64
CA HIS A 173 4.76 16.47 8.09
C HIS A 173 4.08 17.83 7.93
N ARG A 174 4.77 18.93 8.29
CA ARG A 174 4.27 20.30 8.09
C ARG A 174 4.06 20.58 6.60
N TRP A 175 5.02 20.21 5.76
CA TRP A 175 4.92 20.40 4.31
C TRP A 175 3.76 19.61 3.70
N ILE A 176 3.60 18.34 4.08
CA ILE A 176 2.51 17.47 3.61
C ILE A 176 1.16 18.01 4.07
N ALA A 177 1.02 18.39 5.33
CA ALA A 177 -0.25 18.88 5.87
C ALA A 177 -0.72 20.15 5.18
N ALA A 178 0.18 21.12 4.96
CA ALA A 178 -0.12 22.32 4.18
C ALA A 178 -0.50 21.97 2.73
N GLY A 179 0.20 21.02 2.10
CA GLY A 179 -0.08 20.61 0.72
C GLY A 179 -1.42 19.93 0.58
N CYS A 180 -1.79 19.10 1.55
CA CYS A 180 -3.10 18.46 1.59
C CYS A 180 -4.20 19.53 1.74
N ALA A 181 -4.08 20.43 2.72
CA ALA A 181 -5.06 21.48 2.96
C ALA A 181 -5.29 22.37 1.73
N ASN A 182 -4.22 22.78 1.06
CA ASN A 182 -4.29 23.61 -0.16
C ASN A 182 -4.98 22.91 -1.35
N ARG A 183 -5.12 21.59 -1.33
CA ARG A 183 -5.66 20.79 -2.44
C ARG A 183 -6.89 19.96 -2.09
N ILE A 184 -7.47 20.15 -0.90
CA ILE A 184 -8.60 19.34 -0.45
C ILE A 184 -9.78 19.37 -1.42
N SER A 185 -10.04 20.51 -2.06
CA SER A 185 -11.11 20.64 -3.06
C SER A 185 -10.86 19.86 -4.36
N GLU A 186 -9.62 19.48 -4.64
CA GLU A 186 -9.21 18.68 -5.81
C GLU A 186 -9.15 17.17 -5.49
N MET A 187 -9.21 16.80 -4.22
CA MET A 187 -9.05 15.41 -3.78
C MET A 187 -10.32 14.61 -3.99
N ASP A 188 -10.18 13.46 -4.66
CA ASP A 188 -11.23 12.46 -4.70
C ASP A 188 -11.34 11.71 -3.35
N ARG A 189 -12.32 10.81 -3.26
CA ARG A 189 -12.56 10.01 -2.06
C ARG A 189 -11.34 9.18 -1.62
N ASN A 190 -10.58 8.63 -2.57
CA ASN A 190 -9.41 7.81 -2.25
C ASN A 190 -8.29 8.68 -1.66
N CYS A 191 -8.05 9.85 -2.24
CA CYS A 191 -7.12 10.84 -1.70
C CYS A 191 -7.53 11.29 -0.29
N LEU A 192 -8.80 11.62 -0.07
CA LEU A 192 -9.30 12.00 1.25
C LEU A 192 -9.19 10.85 2.27
N SER A 193 -9.44 9.61 1.85
CA SER A 193 -9.27 8.41 2.69
C SER A 193 -7.81 8.21 3.12
N GLN A 194 -6.86 8.43 2.20
CA GLN A 194 -5.43 8.42 2.48
C GLN A 194 -5.04 9.51 3.49
N VAL A 195 -5.57 10.73 3.31
CA VAL A 195 -5.34 11.86 4.24
C VAL A 195 -5.95 11.59 5.62
N HIS A 196 -7.13 10.98 5.70
CA HIS A 196 -7.75 10.57 6.97
C HIS A 196 -6.84 9.61 7.74
N GLN A 197 -6.37 8.56 7.05
CA GLN A 197 -5.47 7.58 7.66
C GLN A 197 -4.14 8.21 8.10
N TYR A 198 -3.59 9.14 7.32
CA TYR A 198 -2.41 9.91 7.72
C TYR A 198 -2.66 10.73 8.99
N LEU A 199 -3.75 11.49 9.06
CA LEU A 199 -4.11 12.27 10.25
C LEU A 199 -4.27 11.39 11.48
N LEU A 200 -5.00 10.29 11.33
CA LEU A 200 -5.18 9.31 12.41
C LEU A 200 -3.84 8.75 12.89
N SER A 201 -2.90 8.47 11.97
CA SER A 201 -1.55 8.02 12.33
C SER A 201 -0.85 9.06 13.20
N CYS A 202 -0.85 10.32 12.75
CA CYS A 202 -0.22 11.42 13.47
C CYS A 202 -0.84 11.65 14.86
N GLU A 203 -2.15 11.45 15.01
CA GLU A 203 -2.86 11.58 16.29
C GLU A 203 -2.56 10.45 17.27
N LEU A 204 -2.44 9.22 16.76
CA LEU A 204 -2.18 8.04 17.58
C LEU A 204 -0.70 7.88 17.94
N GLU A 205 0.20 8.33 17.05
CA GLU A 205 1.63 7.99 17.10
C GLU A 205 2.54 9.22 17.28
N GLY A 206 2.05 10.43 16.99
CA GLY A 206 2.85 11.64 16.92
C GLY A 206 3.70 11.75 15.65
N ILE A 207 4.36 12.90 15.45
CA ILE A 207 5.14 13.23 14.22
C ILE A 207 6.63 13.52 14.47
N HIS A 208 7.15 13.27 15.69
CA HIS A 208 8.45 13.80 16.13
C HIS A 208 9.58 12.78 16.18
N GLY A 209 10.77 13.25 15.77
CA GLY A 209 12.06 12.57 15.95
C GLY A 209 12.71 12.86 17.30
N ASP A 210 12.66 14.11 17.81
CA ASP A 210 13.30 14.53 19.08
C ASP A 210 12.73 15.87 19.66
N GLY A 211 11.40 16.04 19.78
CA GLY A 211 10.78 17.27 20.33
C GLY A 211 9.34 17.08 20.86
N PRO A 212 8.76 18.04 21.62
CA PRO A 212 7.41 17.91 22.14
C PRO A 212 6.36 17.89 21.02
N LEU A 213 5.27 17.14 21.22
CA LEU A 213 4.13 16.99 20.32
C LEU A 213 3.53 18.34 19.90
N SER A 214 4.05 18.96 18.83
CA SER A 214 3.37 20.07 18.18
C SER A 214 2.30 19.53 17.22
N THR A 215 1.04 19.76 17.56
CA THR A 215 -0.11 19.58 16.68
C THR A 215 -0.24 20.71 15.65
N GLU A 216 0.56 21.77 15.75
CA GLU A 216 0.50 22.94 14.87
C GLU A 216 0.81 22.57 13.41
N ALA A 217 1.69 21.60 13.18
CA ALA A 217 2.00 21.11 11.85
C ALA A 217 0.77 20.56 11.11
N LEU A 218 -0.25 20.08 11.85
CA LEU A 218 -1.47 19.52 11.30
C LEU A 218 -2.64 20.50 11.30
N LEU A 219 -2.47 21.69 11.87
CA LEU A 219 -3.54 22.70 12.02
C LEU A 219 -4.27 23.00 10.70
N PRO A 220 -3.59 23.14 9.53
CA PRO A 220 -4.27 23.38 8.25
C PRO A 220 -5.28 22.28 7.87
N LEU A 221 -5.08 21.05 8.33
CA LEU A 221 -5.98 19.93 8.04
C LEU A 221 -7.11 19.78 9.06
N GLN A 222 -6.96 20.32 10.26
CA GLN A 222 -7.97 20.21 11.30
C GLN A 222 -9.27 20.94 10.92
N GLU A 223 -9.16 22.06 10.19
CA GLU A 223 -10.33 22.79 9.65
C GLU A 223 -11.18 21.94 8.70
N HIS A 224 -10.57 20.94 8.05
CA HIS A 224 -11.24 20.06 7.09
C HIS A 224 -11.51 18.66 7.64
N ARG A 225 -11.23 18.39 8.93
CA ARG A 225 -11.26 17.04 9.48
C ARG A 225 -12.62 16.35 9.32
N ALA A 226 -13.73 17.07 9.47
CA ALA A 226 -15.06 16.51 9.30
C ALA A 226 -15.27 15.94 7.90
N ALA A 227 -14.96 16.71 6.85
CA ALA A 227 -15.11 16.28 5.46
C ALA A 227 -14.16 15.14 5.08
N ILE A 228 -12.91 15.18 5.57
CA ILE A 228 -11.92 14.12 5.39
C ILE A 228 -12.42 12.80 5.99
N ARG A 229 -12.97 12.86 7.20
CA ARG A 229 -13.50 11.70 7.92
C ARG A 229 -14.76 11.14 7.25
N GLU A 230 -15.69 11.99 6.85
CA GLU A 230 -16.91 11.59 6.15
C GLU A 230 -16.58 10.83 4.86
N ALA A 231 -15.64 11.34 4.05
CA ALA A 231 -15.18 10.67 2.85
C ALA A 231 -14.58 9.27 3.11
N PHE A 232 -13.93 9.08 4.27
CA PHE A 232 -13.39 7.80 4.69
C PHE A 232 -14.48 6.81 5.13
N GLU A 233 -15.43 7.27 5.96
CA GLU A 233 -16.50 6.43 6.51
C GLU A 233 -17.52 6.00 5.45
N ASP A 234 -17.87 6.91 4.52
CA ASP A 234 -18.77 6.60 3.40
C ASP A 234 -18.19 5.58 2.41
N GLY A 235 -16.87 5.34 2.46
CA GLY A 235 -16.12 4.44 1.58
C GLY A 235 -16.09 2.98 2.03
N GLY A 236 -16.56 2.66 3.23
CA GLY A 236 -16.48 1.32 3.84
C GLY A 236 -17.23 0.19 3.12
N GLY A 237 -17.84 0.43 1.96
CA GLY A 237 -18.71 -0.51 1.26
C GLY A 237 -18.13 -1.24 0.05
N THR A 238 -16.99 -0.86 -0.55
CA THR A 238 -16.56 -1.50 -1.81
C THR A 238 -15.03 -1.52 -2.03
N ASP A 239 -14.36 -2.55 -1.54
CA ASP A 239 -13.15 -3.09 -2.17
C ASP A 239 -13.47 -4.48 -2.77
N GLU A 240 -14.54 -4.55 -3.59
CA GLU A 240 -14.75 -5.68 -4.51
C GLU A 240 -13.95 -5.45 -5.79
N ILE A 241 -12.67 -5.81 -5.77
CA ILE A 241 -11.89 -6.00 -6.99
C ILE A 241 -11.64 -7.51 -7.16
N ASN A 242 -12.23 -8.07 -8.22
CA ASN A 242 -11.93 -9.36 -8.84
C ASN A 242 -12.31 -10.64 -8.08
N GLY A 243 -13.61 -10.99 -8.11
CA GLY A 243 -14.12 -12.31 -8.53
C GLY A 243 -13.53 -13.61 -7.93
N ARG A 244 -12.76 -13.58 -6.85
CA ARG A 244 -12.11 -14.74 -6.23
C ARG A 244 -12.31 -14.65 -4.71
N LEU A 245 -13.13 -15.58 -4.19
CA LEU A 245 -13.63 -15.65 -2.81
C LEU A 245 -14.40 -14.39 -2.39
N ASN A 246 -15.73 -14.45 -2.37
CA ASN A 246 -16.54 -13.38 -1.79
C ASN A 246 -16.14 -13.21 -0.31
N PRO A 247 -15.48 -12.10 0.10
CA PRO A 247 -14.98 -11.90 1.47
C PRO A 247 -16.08 -12.09 2.51
N SER A 248 -17.31 -11.68 2.18
CA SER A 248 -18.49 -11.88 3.02
C SER A 248 -18.78 -13.36 3.32
N SER A 249 -18.42 -14.30 2.45
CA SER A 249 -18.66 -15.73 2.69
C SER A 249 -17.66 -16.34 3.67
N LEU A 250 -16.43 -15.82 3.68
CA LEU A 250 -15.38 -16.25 4.60
C LEU A 250 -15.69 -15.70 5.99
N GLN A 251 -16.00 -14.41 6.08
CA GLN A 251 -16.41 -13.75 7.32
C GLN A 251 -17.63 -14.42 7.95
N ARG A 252 -18.71 -14.65 7.17
CA ARG A 252 -19.89 -15.37 7.65
C ARG A 252 -19.57 -16.74 8.23
N ASP A 253 -18.57 -17.44 7.70
CA ASP A 253 -18.16 -18.74 8.23
C ASP A 253 -17.36 -18.64 9.53
N VAL A 254 -16.53 -17.60 9.66
CA VAL A 254 -15.83 -17.27 10.92
C VAL A 254 -16.85 -16.93 12.00
N VAL A 255 -17.83 -16.07 11.71
CA VAL A 255 -18.90 -15.65 12.62
C VAL A 255 -19.70 -16.86 13.14
N ARG A 256 -20.19 -17.72 12.24
CA ARG A 256 -20.88 -18.96 12.65
C ARG A 256 -20.00 -19.86 13.52
N THR A 257 -18.69 -19.87 13.28
CA THR A 257 -17.77 -20.68 14.09
C THR A 257 -17.56 -20.07 15.47
N LEU A 258 -17.49 -18.73 15.59
CA LEU A 258 -17.44 -18.02 16.87
C LEU A 258 -18.67 -18.34 17.73
N GLU A 259 -19.86 -18.29 17.14
CA GLU A 259 -21.11 -18.65 17.82
C GLU A 259 -21.10 -20.11 18.30
N ARG A 260 -20.61 -21.05 17.46
CA ARG A 260 -20.48 -22.47 17.82
C ARG A 260 -19.51 -22.73 18.96
N VAL A 261 -18.45 -21.93 19.10
CA VAL A 261 -17.51 -22.05 20.23
C VAL A 261 -17.99 -21.31 21.48
N GLY A 262 -19.17 -20.67 21.42
CA GLY A 262 -19.82 -20.03 22.56
C GLY A 262 -19.52 -18.54 22.72
N ILE A 263 -18.87 -17.90 21.75
CA ILE A 263 -18.64 -16.45 21.75
C ILE A 263 -19.94 -15.74 21.40
N LYS A 264 -20.39 -14.85 22.28
CA LYS A 264 -21.60 -14.04 22.11
C LYS A 264 -21.25 -12.58 21.84
N GLY A 265 -22.22 -11.80 21.37
CA GLY A 265 -22.05 -10.37 21.11
C GLY A 265 -21.16 -10.08 19.91
N VAL A 266 -21.30 -10.87 18.85
CA VAL A 266 -20.59 -10.66 17.59
C VAL A 266 -21.23 -9.50 16.84
N LEU A 267 -20.47 -8.45 16.58
CA LEU A 267 -20.84 -7.31 15.73
C LEU A 267 -20.04 -7.42 14.43
N GLU A 268 -20.72 -7.58 13.30
CA GLU A 268 -20.09 -7.60 11.97
C GLU A 268 -19.99 -6.19 11.40
N GLU A 269 -18.99 -5.94 10.55
CA GLU A 269 -18.82 -4.67 9.81
C GLU A 269 -18.94 -3.44 10.74
N TYR A 270 -18.35 -3.55 11.93
CA TYR A 270 -18.49 -2.54 12.97
C TYR A 270 -17.62 -1.33 12.66
N THR A 271 -18.23 -0.17 12.45
CA THR A 271 -17.52 1.10 12.32
C THR A 271 -17.00 1.56 13.67
N ASP A 272 -15.68 1.55 13.84
CA ASP A 272 -14.98 2.00 15.05
C ASP A 272 -15.08 3.53 15.20
N PRO A 273 -15.80 4.07 16.20
CA PRO A 273 -16.02 5.51 16.29
C PRO A 273 -14.77 6.38 16.45
N PRO A 274 -13.71 5.97 17.18
CA PRO A 274 -12.45 6.72 17.25
C PRO A 274 -11.71 6.85 15.91
N SER A 275 -11.67 5.78 15.12
CA SER A 275 -10.86 5.76 13.89
C SER A 275 -11.65 5.92 12.60
N GLY A 276 -12.96 5.65 12.60
CA GLY A 276 -13.78 5.48 11.40
C GLY A 276 -13.53 4.18 10.64
N TYR A 277 -12.63 3.29 11.08
CA TYR A 277 -12.39 2.01 10.39
C TYR A 277 -13.63 1.10 10.50
N SER A 278 -13.99 0.47 9.39
CA SER A 278 -14.85 -0.72 9.44
C SER A 278 -14.04 -1.93 9.90
N LEU A 279 -14.50 -2.60 10.95
CA LEU A 279 -13.91 -3.81 11.51
C LEU A 279 -14.75 -5.01 11.11
N ASP A 280 -14.13 -6.05 10.55
CA ASP A 280 -14.88 -7.22 10.05
C ASP A 280 -15.73 -7.85 11.15
N ILE A 281 -15.14 -8.04 12.34
CA ILE A 281 -15.79 -8.65 13.49
C ILE A 281 -15.30 -7.97 14.78
N LYS A 282 -16.24 -7.43 15.56
CA LYS A 282 -16.01 -6.87 16.89
C LYS A 282 -16.80 -7.64 17.95
N ILE A 283 -16.13 -8.04 19.04
CA ILE A 283 -16.84 -8.66 20.18
C ILE A 283 -17.33 -7.57 21.13
N ALA A 284 -18.65 -7.47 21.34
CA ALA A 284 -19.29 -6.48 22.19
C ALA A 284 -18.72 -6.49 23.61
N ASN A 285 -18.64 -5.31 24.24
CA ASN A 285 -18.15 -5.12 25.60
C ASN A 285 -16.72 -5.64 25.86
N SER A 286 -15.91 -5.79 24.82
CA SER A 286 -14.50 -6.19 24.93
C SER A 286 -13.60 -5.29 24.08
N LYS A 287 -12.28 -5.47 24.17
CA LYS A 287 -11.32 -4.89 23.20
C LYS A 287 -10.89 -5.88 22.12
N LEU A 288 -11.58 -6.99 21.97
CA LEU A 288 -11.27 -7.99 20.95
C LEU A 288 -11.86 -7.60 19.59
N VAL A 289 -11.02 -7.65 18.55
CA VAL A 289 -11.35 -7.46 17.13
C VAL A 289 -10.79 -8.65 16.36
N ILE A 290 -11.54 -9.16 15.38
CA ILE A 290 -11.10 -10.23 14.48
C ILE A 290 -11.19 -9.71 13.05
N GLU A 291 -10.06 -9.63 12.36
CA GLU A 291 -9.96 -9.27 10.94
C GLU A 291 -9.85 -10.53 10.09
N VAL A 292 -10.69 -10.63 9.06
CA VAL A 292 -10.80 -11.76 8.14
C VAL A 292 -10.16 -11.36 6.81
N ASP A 293 -8.83 -11.43 6.79
CA ASP A 293 -8.06 -10.91 5.66
C ASP A 293 -8.15 -11.80 4.41
N GLY A 294 -8.70 -11.23 3.34
CA GLY A 294 -8.71 -11.81 2.00
C GLY A 294 -7.35 -11.74 1.28
N PRO A 295 -7.23 -12.31 0.06
CA PRO A 295 -5.99 -12.30 -0.70
C PRO A 295 -5.40 -10.91 -0.98
N SER A 296 -6.23 -9.90 -1.16
CA SER A 296 -5.81 -8.51 -1.43
C SER A 296 -5.07 -7.84 -0.27
N HIS A 297 -5.14 -8.38 0.95
CA HIS A 297 -4.46 -7.85 2.12
C HIS A 297 -2.96 -8.24 2.16
N TYR A 298 -2.54 -9.11 1.24
CA TYR A 298 -1.22 -9.72 1.23
C TYR A 298 -0.55 -9.54 -0.13
N SER A 299 0.79 -9.56 -0.14
CA SER A 299 1.56 -9.56 -1.38
C SER A 299 1.21 -10.76 -2.27
N HIS A 300 1.26 -10.56 -3.58
CA HIS A 300 1.01 -11.60 -4.57
C HIS A 300 1.99 -12.76 -4.38
N GLN A 301 1.46 -13.99 -4.27
CA GLN A 301 2.19 -15.24 -3.95
C GLN A 301 2.89 -15.28 -2.58
N GLY A 302 3.21 -14.13 -2.01
CA GLY A 302 3.60 -13.98 -0.63
C GLY A 302 2.43 -14.11 0.36
N LYS A 303 2.78 -14.17 1.64
CA LYS A 303 1.84 -14.16 2.78
C LYS A 303 2.10 -12.97 3.70
N GLU A 304 2.88 -12.01 3.21
CA GLU A 304 3.28 -10.80 3.89
C GLU A 304 2.15 -9.76 3.76
N PRO A 305 1.67 -9.17 4.88
CA PRO A 305 0.62 -8.16 4.82
C PRO A 305 1.15 -6.90 4.13
N LEU A 306 0.30 -6.27 3.31
CA LEU A 306 0.61 -5.00 2.63
C LEU A 306 0.55 -3.80 3.59
N GLY A 307 1.07 -2.66 3.17
CA GLY A 307 1.16 -1.43 3.97
C GLY A 307 -0.17 -0.98 4.58
N ARG A 308 -1.26 -1.03 3.79
CA ARG A 308 -2.61 -0.71 4.26
C ARG A 308 -3.04 -1.60 5.43
N THR A 309 -2.85 -2.90 5.27
CA THR A 309 -3.19 -3.90 6.30
C THR A 309 -2.31 -3.69 7.54
N ARG A 310 -0.99 -3.51 7.38
CA ARG A 310 -0.08 -3.25 8.51
C ARG A 310 -0.47 -1.99 9.28
N MET A 311 -0.76 -0.90 8.58
CA MET A 311 -1.13 0.37 9.19
C MET A 311 -2.48 0.28 9.93
N LYS A 312 -3.51 -0.33 9.34
CA LYS A 312 -4.80 -0.55 10.03
C LYS A 312 -4.58 -1.33 11.33
N ARG A 313 -3.84 -2.45 11.28
CA ARG A 313 -3.52 -3.26 12.46
C ARG A 313 -2.82 -2.43 13.54
N ARG A 314 -1.79 -1.66 13.15
CA ARG A 314 -1.04 -0.78 14.04
C ARG A 314 -1.95 0.27 14.71
N HIS A 315 -2.86 0.91 13.96
CA HIS A 315 -3.79 1.89 14.54
C HIS A 315 -4.74 1.26 15.55
N LEU A 316 -5.29 0.08 15.25
CA LEU A 316 -6.19 -0.63 16.16
C LEU A 316 -5.48 -1.02 17.46
N GLU A 317 -4.23 -1.49 17.37
CA GLU A 317 -3.39 -1.75 18.55
C GLU A 317 -3.16 -0.48 19.38
N ARG A 318 -2.88 0.67 18.73
CA ARG A 318 -2.73 1.97 19.40
C ARG A 318 -4.02 2.46 20.08
N LEU A 319 -5.18 2.06 19.58
CA LEU A 319 -6.50 2.29 20.18
C LEU A 319 -6.84 1.29 21.31
N GLY A 320 -5.90 0.42 21.66
CA GLY A 320 -6.01 -0.56 22.73
C GLY A 320 -6.81 -1.80 22.36
N TYR A 321 -7.02 -2.08 21.07
CA TYR A 321 -7.64 -3.33 20.62
C TYR A 321 -6.65 -4.49 20.70
N THR A 322 -7.16 -5.65 21.11
CA THR A 322 -6.52 -6.95 20.91
C THR A 322 -6.98 -7.47 19.56
N LEU A 323 -6.05 -7.54 18.61
CA LEU A 323 -6.35 -7.89 17.24
C LEU A 323 -6.01 -9.34 16.93
N LEU A 324 -6.99 -10.09 16.41
CA LEU A 324 -6.80 -11.42 15.87
C LEU A 324 -6.99 -11.39 14.36
N THR A 325 -6.12 -12.07 13.62
CA THR A 325 -6.19 -12.12 12.16
C THR A 325 -6.50 -13.54 11.70
N VAL A 326 -7.47 -13.65 10.80
CA VAL A 326 -7.88 -14.90 10.17
C VAL A 326 -7.56 -14.80 8.68
N PRO A 327 -6.30 -15.10 8.27
CA PRO A 327 -5.93 -15.04 6.87
C PRO A 327 -6.66 -16.13 6.07
N TYR A 328 -7.08 -15.79 4.85
CA TYR A 328 -7.88 -16.68 4.00
C TYR A 328 -7.29 -18.09 3.81
N TRP A 329 -5.96 -18.23 3.70
CA TRP A 329 -5.31 -19.55 3.55
C TRP A 329 -5.33 -20.40 4.82
N ARG A 330 -5.46 -19.78 6.00
CA ARG A 330 -5.66 -20.51 7.27
C ARG A 330 -7.14 -20.82 7.52
N TRP A 331 -8.05 -20.32 6.68
CA TRP A 331 -9.49 -20.54 6.83
C TRP A 331 -10.11 -21.06 5.54
N TYR A 332 -9.54 -22.13 5.00
CA TYR A 332 -10.02 -22.79 3.79
C TYR A 332 -11.41 -23.44 4.01
N ARG A 333 -12.28 -23.33 3.00
CA ARG A 333 -13.67 -23.82 3.06
C ARG A 333 -13.78 -25.32 3.35
N GLY A 334 -12.83 -26.14 2.90
CA GLY A 334 -12.82 -27.59 3.11
C GLY A 334 -12.37 -28.09 4.50
N LEU A 335 -12.03 -27.18 5.43
CA LEU A 335 -11.75 -27.59 6.81
C LEU A 335 -13.03 -27.98 7.54
N SER A 336 -12.97 -29.05 8.34
CA SER A 336 -14.10 -29.47 9.16
C SER A 336 -14.46 -28.42 10.22
N ALA A 337 -15.72 -28.45 10.69
CA ALA A 337 -16.18 -27.55 11.74
C ALA A 337 -15.35 -27.69 13.03
N GLU A 338 -14.97 -28.92 13.39
CA GLU A 338 -14.16 -29.19 14.59
C GLU A 338 -12.77 -28.55 14.51
N ILE A 339 -12.13 -28.60 13.34
CA ILE A 339 -10.81 -27.98 13.14
C ILE A 339 -10.92 -26.45 13.24
N LYS A 340 -11.95 -25.86 12.61
CA LYS A 340 -12.20 -24.41 12.68
C LYS A 340 -12.47 -23.94 14.11
N CYS A 341 -13.32 -24.67 14.85
CA CYS A 341 -13.59 -24.42 16.27
C CYS A 341 -12.33 -24.51 17.13
N ARG A 342 -11.49 -25.54 16.92
CA ARG A 342 -10.22 -25.70 17.66
C ARG A 342 -9.26 -24.55 17.38
N ARG A 343 -9.17 -24.11 16.11
CA ARG A 343 -8.33 -22.97 15.72
C ARG A 343 -8.77 -21.68 16.41
N LEU A 344 -10.06 -21.35 16.40
CA LEU A 344 -10.55 -20.15 17.11
C LEU A 344 -10.32 -20.25 18.61
N ARG A 345 -10.59 -21.40 19.24
CA ARG A 345 -10.34 -21.57 20.68
C ARG A 345 -8.88 -21.34 21.06
N GLY A 346 -7.93 -21.84 20.28
CA GLY A 346 -6.50 -21.63 20.55
C GLY A 346 -5.99 -20.22 20.25
N VAL A 347 -6.75 -19.40 19.52
CA VAL A 347 -6.42 -18.00 19.25
C VAL A 347 -7.13 -17.06 20.23
N LEU A 348 -8.25 -17.50 20.81
CA LEU A 348 -9.06 -16.76 21.80
C LEU A 348 -8.66 -17.03 23.27
N SER A 349 -7.89 -18.08 23.53
CA SER A 349 -7.28 -18.40 24.83
C SER A 349 -6.03 -17.58 25.06
#